data_AF-W2SJP6-F1
#
_entry.id   AF-W2SJP6-F1
#
_cell.length_a   1.000
_cell.length_b   1.000
_cell.length_c   1.000
_cell.angle_alpha   90.00
_cell.angle_beta   90.00
_cell.angle_gamma   90.00
#
_symmetry.space_group_name_H-M   'P 1'
#
loop_
_entity.id
_entity.type
_entity.pdbx_description
1 polymer ?
#
loop_
_entity_poly.entity_id
_entity_poly.type
_entity_poly.pdbx_seq_one_letter_code
_entity_poly.pdbx_strand_id
1 'polypeptide(L)'
;MNNGLMSRNAGTGTSPTHKNHKIAVNHPMDGHLSRSTEELIGWLRSLEVDDRSIRLIVAEQYTKQDIFEYVTREELLALGVAGGASCRIWRVVSEARERARRAPVFLSPMRSRDDSLDDYHSSIADEMYTVAELT
;
A
#
# COMPACT_ATOMS: atom_id res chain seq x y z
N MET A 1 -25.64 3.37 -81.57
CA MET A 1 -25.90 3.99 -80.25
C MET A 1 -24.58 4.23 -79.54
N ASN A 2 -24.31 5.50 -79.25
CA ASN A 2 -23.37 6.11 -78.28
C ASN A 2 -23.19 5.29 -76.98
N ASN A 3 -22.19 5.42 -76.11
CA ASN A 3 -21.01 6.28 -75.84
C ASN A 3 -20.19 5.47 -74.80
N GLY A 4 -18.85 5.44 -74.79
CA GLY A 4 -18.01 6.47 -74.16
C GLY A 4 -17.91 6.30 -72.63
N LEU A 5 -16.73 5.89 -72.12
CA LEU A 5 -15.93 6.58 -71.08
C LEU A 5 -14.83 5.67 -70.51
N MET A 6 -13.59 6.15 -70.67
CA MET A 6 -12.40 5.70 -69.95
C MET A 6 -12.34 6.45 -68.61
N SER A 7 -12.08 5.76 -67.51
CA SER A 7 -11.51 6.39 -66.31
C SER A 7 -10.49 5.46 -65.64
N ARG A 8 -9.23 5.86 -65.76
CA ARG A 8 -8.15 5.46 -64.86
C ARG A 8 -8.48 5.95 -63.46
N ASN A 9 -8.24 5.14 -62.44
CA ASN A 9 -7.94 5.69 -61.13
C ASN A 9 -6.86 4.86 -60.44
N ALA A 10 -5.74 5.52 -60.16
CA ALA A 10 -4.69 5.06 -59.28
C ALA A 10 -5.02 5.57 -57.86
N GLY A 11 -4.94 4.70 -56.87
CA GLY A 11 -4.94 5.04 -55.45
C GLY A 11 -4.53 3.79 -54.69
N THR A 12 -3.26 3.63 -54.33
CA THR A 12 -2.69 4.01 -53.02
C THR A 12 -3.46 3.46 -51.81
N GLY A 13 -2.75 2.69 -50.99
CA GLY A 13 -3.09 2.52 -49.58
C GLY A 13 -3.68 1.17 -49.18
N THR A 14 -2.90 0.10 -49.25
CA THR A 14 -3.13 -1.03 -48.34
C THR A 14 -2.61 -0.64 -46.96
N SER A 15 -3.44 0.05 -46.17
CA SER A 15 -3.25 0.19 -44.73
C SER A 15 -3.68 -1.12 -44.06
N PRO A 16 -2.82 -1.79 -43.29
CA PRO A 16 -3.24 -2.92 -42.48
C PRO A 16 -4.12 -2.44 -41.33
N THR A 17 -5.34 -2.95 -41.30
CA THR A 17 -6.31 -2.82 -40.22
C THR A 17 -5.70 -3.21 -38.87
N HIS A 18 -5.30 -2.22 -38.07
CA HIS A 18 -5.15 -2.40 -36.62
C HIS A 18 -6.56 -2.42 -36.01
N LYS A 19 -7.09 -3.63 -36.00
CA LYS A 19 -8.15 -4.19 -35.16
C LYS A 19 -8.32 -3.37 -33.88
N ASN A 20 -9.53 -2.82 -33.73
CA ASN A 20 -10.11 -2.30 -32.50
C ASN A 20 -9.59 -3.04 -31.25
N HIS A 21 -8.72 -2.39 -30.48
CA HIS A 21 -8.61 -2.68 -29.05
C HIS A 21 -9.78 -2.00 -28.35
N LYS A 22 -10.97 -2.52 -28.62
CA LYS A 22 -12.12 -2.33 -27.74
C LYS A 22 -11.76 -3.15 -26.51
N ILE A 23 -11.23 -2.50 -25.47
CA ILE A 23 -11.03 -3.12 -24.16
C ILE A 23 -12.40 -3.65 -23.78
N ALA A 24 -12.56 -4.96 -23.91
CA ALA A 24 -13.73 -5.66 -23.45
C ALA A 24 -13.68 -5.59 -21.92
N VAL A 25 -14.32 -4.58 -21.35
CA VAL A 25 -14.86 -4.66 -19.99
C VAL A 25 -15.98 -5.69 -20.05
N ASN A 26 -15.59 -6.95 -20.12
CA ASN A 26 -16.44 -8.10 -19.92
C ASN A 26 -15.86 -8.80 -18.69
N HIS A 27 -16.30 -8.38 -17.51
CA HIS A 27 -16.50 -9.37 -16.47
C HIS A 27 -18.01 -9.53 -16.29
N PRO A 28 -18.61 -10.65 -16.76
CA PRO A 28 -19.94 -11.00 -16.30
C PRO A 28 -19.85 -11.13 -14.77
N MET A 29 -20.76 -10.45 -14.08
CA MET A 29 -20.99 -10.60 -12.64
C MET A 29 -21.58 -11.99 -12.39
N ASP A 30 -20.79 -13.04 -12.62
CA ASP A 30 -21.22 -14.43 -12.49
C ASP A 30 -20.96 -14.90 -11.05
N GLY A 31 -21.95 -14.65 -10.20
CA GLY A 31 -22.46 -15.58 -9.20
C GLY A 31 -21.59 -15.98 -8.00
N HIS A 32 -20.28 -15.77 -8.01
CA HIS A 32 -19.41 -16.19 -6.91
C HIS A 32 -18.62 -15.00 -6.37
N LEU A 33 -19.26 -14.26 -5.45
CA LEU A 33 -18.53 -13.34 -4.59
C LEU A 33 -17.44 -14.15 -3.88
N SER A 34 -16.18 -13.83 -4.13
CA SER A 34 -15.08 -14.46 -3.40
C SER A 34 -15.21 -14.09 -1.92
N ARG A 35 -14.78 -14.97 -1.01
CA ARG A 35 -14.76 -14.68 0.43
C ARG A 35 -14.04 -13.36 0.74
N SER A 36 -13.00 -13.03 -0.02
CA SER A 36 -12.28 -11.76 0.08
C SER A 36 -13.15 -10.54 -0.31
N THR A 37 -14.01 -10.70 -1.31
CA THR A 37 -14.97 -9.68 -1.73
C THR A 37 -16.05 -9.49 -0.68
N GLU A 38 -16.58 -10.57 -0.11
CA GLU A 38 -17.55 -10.51 0.99
C GLU A 38 -16.96 -9.82 2.23
N GLU A 39 -15.70 -10.13 2.57
CA GLU A 39 -15.00 -9.47 3.67
C GLU A 39 -14.84 -7.97 3.42
N LEU A 40 -14.46 -7.58 2.21
CA LEU A 40 -14.35 -6.16 1.83
C LEU A 40 -15.72 -5.45 1.94
N ILE A 41 -16.77 -6.05 1.38
CA ILE A 41 -18.13 -5.48 1.41
C ILE A 41 -18.61 -5.35 2.85
N GLY A 42 -18.44 -6.39 3.67
CA GLY A 42 -18.83 -6.38 5.08
C GLY A 42 -18.10 -5.29 5.86
N TRP A 43 -16.79 -5.15 5.64
CA TRP A 43 -16.00 -4.09 6.25
C TRP A 43 -16.46 -2.69 5.80
N LEU A 44 -16.66 -2.45 4.51
CA LEU A 44 -17.13 -1.16 4.00
C LEU A 44 -18.52 -0.79 4.54
N ARG A 45 -19.43 -1.77 4.66
CA ARG A 45 -20.75 -1.57 5.28
C ARG A 45 -20.65 -1.21 6.75
N SER A 46 -19.70 -1.80 7.49
CA SER A 46 -19.45 -1.43 8.90
C SER A 46 -18.97 0.02 9.08
N LEU A 47 -18.42 0.63 8.01
CA LEU A 47 -18.02 2.04 7.96
C LEU A 47 -19.13 2.95 7.41
N GLU A 48 -20.35 2.42 7.25
CA GLU A 48 -21.51 3.14 6.71
C GLU A 48 -21.25 3.75 5.32
N VAL A 49 -20.46 3.05 4.49
CA VAL A 49 -20.20 3.44 3.10
C VAL A 49 -21.40 3.06 2.24
N ASP A 50 -21.85 3.99 1.40
CA ASP A 50 -23.00 3.79 0.52
C ASP A 50 -22.78 2.64 -0.47
N ASP A 51 -23.81 1.84 -0.76
CA ASP A 51 -23.73 0.72 -1.71
C ASP A 51 -23.25 1.14 -3.10
N ARG A 52 -23.51 2.40 -3.52
CA ARG A 52 -22.96 2.94 -4.78
C ARG A 52 -21.43 2.96 -4.75
N SER A 53 -20.83 3.45 -3.67
CA SER A 53 -19.38 3.52 -3.51
C SER A 53 -18.78 2.12 -3.32
N ILE A 54 -19.46 1.23 -2.59
CA ILE A 54 -19.04 -0.17 -2.45
C ILE A 54 -18.96 -0.84 -3.82
N ARG A 55 -19.98 -0.67 -4.67
CA ARG A 55 -19.97 -1.24 -6.03
C ARG A 55 -18.81 -0.74 -6.88
N LEU A 56 -18.44 0.54 -6.77
CA LEU A 56 -17.30 1.10 -7.51
C LEU A 56 -15.98 0.47 -7.05
N ILE A 57 -15.78 0.34 -5.74
CA ILE A 57 -14.56 -0.27 -5.17
C ILE A 57 -14.47 -1.76 -5.55
N VAL A 58 -15.58 -2.50 -5.46
CA VAL A 58 -15.63 -3.93 -5.82
C VAL A 58 -15.45 -4.15 -7.33
N ALA A 59 -15.97 -3.24 -8.16
CA ALA A 59 -15.79 -3.32 -9.61
C ALA A 59 -14.30 -3.25 -10.01
N GLU A 60 -13.50 -2.46 -9.29
CA GLU A 60 -12.05 -2.34 -9.49
C GLU A 60 -11.26 -3.54 -8.92
N GLN A 61 -11.95 -4.57 -8.41
CA GLN A 61 -11.33 -5.79 -7.88
C GLN A 61 -10.37 -5.57 -6.69
N TYR A 62 -10.52 -4.47 -5.95
CA TYR A 62 -9.78 -4.31 -4.71
C TYR A 62 -10.14 -5.40 -3.71
N THR A 63 -9.14 -5.85 -2.95
CA THR A 63 -9.36 -6.60 -1.70
C THR A 63 -9.26 -5.67 -0.50
N LYS A 64 -9.76 -6.10 0.66
CA LYS A 64 -9.60 -5.35 1.91
C LYS A 64 -8.13 -5.08 2.21
N GLN A 65 -7.24 -6.05 1.98
CA GLN A 65 -5.81 -5.85 2.17
C GLN A 65 -5.27 -4.75 1.26
N ASP A 66 -5.63 -4.73 -0.03
CA ASP A 66 -5.18 -3.70 -0.97
C ASP A 66 -5.59 -2.30 -0.51
N ILE A 67 -6.81 -2.15 0.03
CA ILE A 67 -7.27 -0.88 0.59
C ILE A 67 -6.36 -0.44 1.75
N PHE A 68 -6.01 -1.35 2.65
CA PHE A 68 -5.16 -1.03 3.80
C PHE A 68 -3.72 -0.78 3.42
N GLU A 69 -3.19 -1.43 2.38
CA GLU A 69 -1.76 -1.42 2.07
C GLU A 69 -1.39 -0.38 1.01
N TYR A 70 -2.18 -0.26 -0.06
CA TYR A 70 -1.78 0.48 -1.25
C TYR A 70 -2.66 1.69 -1.55
N VAL A 71 -3.95 1.65 -1.23
CA VAL A 71 -4.87 2.73 -1.62
C VAL A 71 -4.53 4.05 -0.95
N THR A 72 -4.62 5.12 -1.71
CA THR A 72 -4.49 6.52 -1.29
C THR A 72 -5.85 7.23 -1.25
N ARG A 73 -5.92 8.38 -0.57
CA ARG A 73 -7.14 9.20 -0.53
C ARG A 73 -7.54 9.69 -1.92
N GLU A 74 -6.55 10.02 -2.74
CA GLU A 74 -6.69 10.52 -4.10
C GLU A 74 -7.30 9.47 -5.01
N GLU A 75 -6.89 8.21 -4.91
CA GLU A 75 -7.46 7.09 -5.66
C GLU A 75 -8.94 6.86 -5.33
N LEU A 76 -9.32 6.92 -4.05
CA LEU A 76 -10.73 6.81 -3.65
C LEU A 76 -11.58 7.91 -4.31
N LEU A 77 -11.06 9.14 -4.38
CA LEU A 77 -11.75 10.25 -5.05
C LEU A 77 -11.79 10.04 -6.57
N ALA A 78 -10.71 9.55 -7.18
CA ALA A 78 -10.64 9.27 -8.61
C ALA A 78 -11.61 8.16 -9.05
N LEU A 79 -11.85 7.16 -8.19
CA LEU A 79 -12.88 6.12 -8.39
C LEU A 79 -14.32 6.67 -8.34
N GLY A 80 -14.52 7.92 -7.90
CA GLY A 80 -15.84 8.51 -7.73
C GLY A 80 -16.53 8.10 -6.43
N VAL A 81 -15.77 7.66 -5.42
CA VAL A 81 -16.29 7.47 -4.06
C VAL A 81 -16.66 8.84 -3.49
N ALA A 82 -17.83 8.92 -2.83
CA ALA A 82 -18.29 10.17 -2.24
C ALA A 82 -17.29 10.68 -1.21
N GLY A 83 -16.98 11.99 -1.21
CA GLY A 83 -15.93 12.55 -0.33
C GLY A 83 -16.09 12.19 1.15
N GLY A 84 -17.33 12.12 1.66
CA GLY A 84 -17.61 11.67 3.03
C GLY A 84 -17.28 10.19 3.28
N ALA A 85 -17.58 9.31 2.32
CA ALA A 85 -17.17 7.91 2.38
C ALA A 85 -15.65 7.75 2.27
N SER A 86 -15.00 8.47 1.35
CA SER A 86 -13.54 8.48 1.19
C SER A 86 -12.84 8.90 2.48
N CYS A 87 -13.35 9.93 3.17
CA CYS A 87 -12.81 10.37 4.46
C CYS A 87 -12.95 9.31 5.56
N ARG A 88 -14.07 8.58 5.62
CA ARG A 88 -14.28 7.50 6.61
C ARG A 88 -13.32 6.33 6.38
N ILE A 89 -13.23 5.88 5.13
CA ILE A 89 -12.28 4.81 4.73
C ILE A 89 -10.85 5.24 5.06
N TRP A 90 -10.43 6.42 4.60
CA TRP A 90 -9.07 6.91 4.78
C TRP A 90 -8.67 7.08 6.26
N ARG A 91 -9.60 7.50 7.12
CA ARG A 91 -9.37 7.64 8.56
C ARG A 91 -8.95 6.30 9.18
N VAL A 92 -9.69 5.23 8.89
CA VAL A 92 -9.43 3.89 9.43
C VAL A 92 -8.13 3.31 8.86
N VAL A 93 -7.90 3.49 7.56
CA VAL A 93 -6.66 3.06 6.89
C VAL A 93 -5.44 3.77 7.49
N SER A 94 -5.51 5.09 7.64
CA SER A 94 -4.41 5.89 8.22
C SER A 94 -4.11 5.48 9.66
N GLU A 95 -5.14 5.25 10.48
CA GLU A 95 -4.96 4.78 11.86
C GLU A 95 -4.30 3.39 11.90
N ALA A 96 -4.75 2.46 11.05
CA ALA A 96 -4.18 1.12 10.97
C ALA A 96 -2.71 1.15 10.54
N ARG A 97 -2.36 1.94 9.51
CA ARG A 97 -0.98 2.12 9.05
C ARG A 97 -0.09 2.75 10.11
N GLU A 98 -0.62 3.72 10.85
CA GLU A 98 0.10 4.33 11.97
C GLU A 98 0.32 3.35 13.11
N ARG A 99 -0.70 2.56 13.47
CA ARG A 99 -0.58 1.51 14.49
C ARG A 99 0.40 0.42 14.08
N ALA A 100 0.41 0.02 12.82
CA ALA A 100 1.39 -0.93 12.28
C ALA A 100 2.82 -0.40 12.36
N ARG A 101 3.03 0.90 12.09
CA ARG A 101 4.34 1.56 12.23
C ARG A 101 4.78 1.72 13.69
N ARG A 102 3.82 1.89 14.61
CA ARG A 102 4.05 2.00 16.06
C ARG A 102 4.14 0.66 16.78
N ALA A 103 3.85 -0.45 16.10
CA ALA A 103 4.06 -1.76 16.69
C ALA A 103 5.51 -1.84 17.15
N PRO A 104 5.79 -2.24 18.42
CA PRO A 104 7.14 -2.29 18.90
C PRO A 104 7.90 -3.24 17.97
N VAL A 105 8.81 -2.69 17.18
CA VAL A 105 9.95 -3.46 16.72
C VAL A 105 10.50 -4.10 17.98
N PHE A 106 10.47 -5.42 18.02
CA PHE A 106 11.11 -6.22 19.05
C PHE A 106 12.62 -5.92 18.93
N LEU A 107 13.02 -4.74 19.37
CA LEU A 107 14.35 -4.49 19.84
C LEU A 107 14.44 -5.41 21.03
N SER A 108 15.05 -6.58 20.79
CA SER A 108 15.34 -7.59 21.81
C SER A 108 15.68 -6.86 23.11
N PRO A 109 15.08 -7.24 24.26
CA PRO A 109 15.42 -6.63 25.54
C PRO A 109 16.93 -6.55 25.62
N MET A 110 17.45 -5.32 25.55
CA MET A 110 18.87 -5.05 25.59
C MET A 110 19.33 -5.69 26.90
N ARG A 111 20.04 -6.83 26.82
CA ARG A 111 20.58 -7.51 27.99
C ARG A 111 21.30 -6.43 28.78
N SER A 112 20.80 -6.12 29.97
CA SER A 112 21.50 -5.20 30.87
C SER A 112 22.92 -5.71 31.00
N ARG A 113 23.85 -4.93 30.44
CA ARG A 113 25.29 -5.06 30.63
C ARG A 113 25.63 -4.53 32.02
N ASP A 114 25.11 -5.18 33.05
CA ASP A 114 25.44 -4.82 34.42
C ASP A 114 25.48 -6.09 35.25
N ASP A 115 26.57 -6.83 35.09
CA ASP A 115 27.06 -7.85 36.03
C ASP A 115 28.56 -8.00 35.77
N SER A 116 29.34 -7.02 36.23
CA SER A 116 30.79 -7.13 36.43
C SER A 116 31.29 -5.87 37.14
N LEU A 117 31.01 -5.75 38.44
CA LEU A 117 31.65 -4.76 39.31
C LEU A 117 32.25 -5.46 40.54
N ASP A 118 33.09 -6.45 40.26
CA ASP A 118 34.01 -7.03 41.22
C ASP A 118 35.37 -7.13 40.50
N ASP A 119 36.48 -6.88 41.21
CA ASP A 119 37.88 -6.90 40.75
C ASP A 119 38.60 -5.57 40.43
N TYR A 120 38.39 -4.52 41.23
CA TYR A 120 39.50 -3.57 41.46
C TYR A 120 39.70 -3.23 42.94
N HIS A 121 40.03 -4.27 43.70
CA HIS A 121 40.80 -4.12 44.92
C HIS A 121 42.29 -3.97 44.55
N SER A 122 42.79 -2.73 44.51
CA SER A 122 44.20 -2.43 44.76
C SER A 122 44.30 -1.03 45.36
N SER A 123 44.20 -1.03 46.68
CA SER A 123 44.51 0.11 47.53
C SER A 123 45.94 0.55 47.25
N ILE A 124 46.07 1.72 46.62
CA ILE A 124 47.25 2.56 46.37
C ILE A 124 47.97 3.00 47.67
N ALA A 125 47.98 2.13 48.69
CA ALA A 125 48.36 2.48 50.05
C ALA A 125 49.79 2.04 50.45
N ASP A 126 50.64 1.57 49.53
CA ASP A 126 51.95 1.02 49.94
C ASP A 126 53.20 1.54 49.23
N GLU A 127 53.19 2.70 48.54
CA GLU A 127 54.47 3.31 48.08
C GLU A 127 54.47 4.85 48.17
N MET A 128 54.31 5.40 49.37
CA MET A 128 54.61 6.81 49.69
C MET A 128 55.71 6.93 50.75
N TYR A 129 56.75 6.08 50.66
CA TYR A 129 57.94 6.17 51.53
C TYR A 129 59.24 5.98 50.76
N THR A 130 59.60 6.92 49.89
CA THR A 130 60.99 7.08 49.41
C THR A 130 61.35 8.56 49.20
N VAL A 131 60.97 9.46 50.13
CA VAL A 131 61.47 10.84 50.09
C VAL A 131 61.79 11.37 51.50
N ALA A 132 62.73 10.72 52.17
CA ALA A 132 63.61 11.37 53.15
C ALA A 132 64.81 10.45 53.37
N GLU A 133 66.00 11.03 53.50
CA GLU A 133 67.30 10.39 53.79
C GLU A 133 68.21 10.13 52.57
N LEU A 134 68.59 11.22 51.88
CA LEU A 134 69.97 11.38 51.39
C LEU A 134 70.51 12.73 51.90
N THR A 135 71.34 12.66 52.93
CA THR A 135 72.39 13.63 53.27
C THR A 135 73.68 12.86 53.51
#